data_AF-A0A5N7JXX7-F1
#
_entry.id   AF-A0A5N7JXX7-F1
#
_cell.length_a   1.000
_cell.length_b   1.000
_cell.length_c   1.000
_cell.angle_alpha   90.00
_cell.angle_beta   90.00
_cell.angle_gamma   90.00
#
_symmetry.space_group_name_H-M   'P 1'
#
loop_
_entity.id
_entity.type
_entity.pdbx_description
1 polymer ?
#
loop_
_entity_poly.entity_id
_entity_poly.type
_entity_poly.pdbx_seq_one_letter_code
_entity_poly.pdbx_strand_id
1 'polypeptide(L)'
;MKRSTVFKIAGVLLLAAVLVGFWTWRGNPDALWHIVSRQCVPNQQQQQKPDPCLAVDLDRGYVLLKDRQGPLHVLLIAADKITGIEDPALGRGLLPHYVAQAWRHRDVLSSGLARPVPDQYVAVAINSRYGRSQNQLHVHIACLRAEVFAAINQPRNGLDEQWRVLPVQLMGHTYSGRTLSAAQAEGVDPLALLRDYVESRGDAMSQYGLLMASRVDGSVVLLTTQVSLTELNLGSPAELQDYHCGLWLR
;
A
#
# COMPACT_ATOMS: atom_id res chain seq x y z
N MET A 1 -35.43 39.59 14.69
CA MET A 1 -33.94 39.56 14.72
C MET A 1 -33.31 38.38 15.46
N LYS A 2 -34.02 37.60 16.31
CA LYS A 2 -33.40 36.51 17.12
C LYS A 2 -33.17 35.16 16.40
N ARG A 3 -34.00 34.78 15.43
CA ARG A 3 -33.89 33.48 14.73
C ARG A 3 -32.65 33.35 13.84
N SER A 4 -32.30 34.41 13.10
CA SER A 4 -31.12 34.43 12.20
C SER A 4 -29.80 34.21 12.94
N THR A 5 -29.65 34.80 14.13
CA THR A 5 -28.46 34.62 14.97
C THR A 5 -28.33 33.19 15.51
N VAL A 6 -29.44 32.56 15.90
CA VAL A 6 -29.45 31.18 16.39
C VAL A 6 -29.06 30.18 15.29
N PHE A 7 -29.56 30.35 14.06
CA PHE A 7 -29.17 29.49 12.93
C PHE A 7 -27.69 29.66 12.54
N LYS A 8 -27.15 30.87 12.62
CA LYS A 8 -25.71 31.12 12.38
C LYS A 8 -24.83 30.46 13.45
N ILE A 9 -25.21 30.57 14.73
CA ILE A 9 -24.46 29.94 15.83
C ILE A 9 -24.52 28.41 15.71
N ALA A 10 -25.69 27.84 15.44
CA ALA A 10 -25.84 26.40 15.23
C ALA A 10 -25.01 25.91 14.03
N GLY A 11 -25.00 26.63 12.92
CA GLY A 11 -24.17 26.30 11.75
C GLY A 11 -22.66 26.33 12.03
N VAL A 12 -22.19 27.33 12.78
CA VAL A 12 -20.78 27.44 13.18
C VAL A 12 -20.37 26.32 14.13
N LEU A 13 -21.22 25.96 15.10
CA LEU A 13 -20.96 24.86 16.03
C LEU A 13 -20.91 23.50 15.32
N LEU A 14 -21.79 23.29 14.34
CA LEU A 14 -21.82 22.06 13.54
C LEU A 14 -20.58 21.95 12.66
N LEU A 15 -20.14 23.06 12.04
CA LEU A 15 -18.91 23.12 11.27
C LEU A 15 -17.67 22.87 12.16
N ALA A 16 -17.61 23.47 13.35
CA ALA A 16 -16.53 23.26 14.30
C ALA A 16 -16.47 21.81 14.80
N ALA A 17 -17.62 21.18 15.08
CA ALA A 17 -17.69 19.77 15.46
C ALA A 17 -17.21 18.84 14.33
N VAL A 18 -17.59 19.13 13.08
CA VAL A 18 -17.09 18.41 11.91
C VAL A 18 -15.58 18.58 11.75
N LEU A 19 -15.05 19.80 11.92
CA LEU A 19 -13.61 20.08 11.82
C LEU A 19 -12.81 19.40 12.94
N VAL A 20 -13.30 19.42 14.19
CA VAL A 20 -12.65 18.74 15.32
C VAL A 20 -12.72 17.23 15.15
N GLY A 21 -13.87 16.68 14.76
CA GLY A 21 -14.02 15.25 14.46
C GLY A 21 -13.12 14.79 13.31
N PHE A 22 -12.95 15.63 12.29
CA PHE A 22 -12.03 15.38 11.18
C PHE A 22 -10.56 15.41 11.61
N TRP A 23 -10.20 16.30 12.55
CA TRP A 23 -8.83 16.40 13.05
C TRP A 23 -8.45 15.22 13.95
N THR A 24 -9.36 14.78 14.82
CA THR A 24 -9.15 13.61 15.69
C THR A 24 -9.17 12.29 14.91
N TRP A 25 -9.95 12.20 13.82
CA TRP A 25 -10.00 11.02 12.95
C TRP A 25 -8.68 10.75 12.21
N ARG A 26 -7.90 11.79 11.88
CA ARG A 26 -6.66 11.63 11.08
C ARG A 26 -5.49 10.98 11.82
N GLY A 27 -5.54 10.83 13.15
CA GLY A 27 -4.45 10.28 13.95
C GLY A 27 -3.15 11.09 13.81
N ASN A 28 -2.05 10.58 14.38
CA ASN A 28 -0.73 11.17 14.17
C ASN A 28 -0.17 10.70 12.81
N PRO A 29 0.03 11.57 11.81
CA PRO A 29 0.55 11.17 10.52
C PRO A 29 2.02 10.71 10.56
N ASP A 30 2.76 11.06 11.62
CA ASP A 30 4.17 10.70 11.78
C ASP A 30 4.39 9.52 12.75
N ALA A 31 3.33 8.76 13.08
CA ALA A 31 3.47 7.66 14.04
C ALA A 31 4.44 6.58 13.56
N LEU A 32 4.37 6.19 12.27
CA LEU A 32 5.33 5.24 11.68
C LEU A 32 6.76 5.82 11.69
N TRP A 33 6.93 7.11 11.35
CA TRP A 33 8.25 7.75 11.39
C TRP A 33 8.84 7.73 12.81
N HIS A 34 8.03 8.03 13.83
CA HIS A 34 8.48 7.95 15.22
C HIS A 34 8.90 6.53 15.65
N ILE A 35 8.22 5.48 15.17
CA ILE A 35 8.61 4.10 15.43
C ILE A 35 9.96 3.81 14.77
N VAL A 36 10.11 4.14 13.48
CA VAL A 36 11.36 3.93 12.73
C VAL A 36 12.53 4.68 13.38
N SER A 37 12.39 6.00 13.53
CA SER A 37 13.49 6.90 13.84
C SER A 37 13.88 6.93 15.31
N ARG A 38 12.99 6.51 16.22
CA ARG A 38 13.24 6.57 17.67
C ARG A 38 13.35 5.21 18.34
N GLN A 39 12.94 4.15 17.66
CA GLN A 39 12.93 2.80 18.22
C GLN A 39 13.70 1.84 17.32
N CYS A 40 13.16 1.48 16.15
CA CYS A 40 13.73 0.41 15.34
C CYS A 40 15.18 0.68 14.90
N VAL A 41 15.43 1.84 14.27
CA VAL A 41 16.78 2.19 13.78
C VAL A 41 17.78 2.38 14.94
N PRO A 42 17.48 3.18 15.99
CA PRO A 42 18.38 3.31 17.13
C PRO A 42 18.66 1.98 17.84
N ASN A 43 17.64 1.15 18.08
CA ASN A 43 17.82 -0.13 18.76
C ASN A 43 18.66 -1.11 17.93
N GLN A 44 18.46 -1.13 16.60
CA GLN A 44 19.31 -1.90 15.70
C GLN A 44 20.78 -1.43 15.77
N GLN A 45 21.02 -0.12 15.71
CA GLN A 45 22.39 0.42 15.69
C GLN A 45 23.11 0.25 17.03
N GLN A 46 22.40 0.40 18.15
CA GLN A 46 23.01 0.42 19.47
C GLN A 46 23.07 -0.97 20.12
N GLN A 47 22.08 -1.82 19.84
CA GLN A 47 21.87 -3.09 20.57
C GLN A 47 21.79 -4.30 19.63
N GLN A 48 21.81 -4.10 18.30
CA GLN A 48 21.56 -5.15 17.31
C GLN A 48 20.22 -5.86 17.52
N LYS A 49 19.23 -5.13 18.02
CA LYS A 49 17.88 -5.62 18.28
C LYS A 49 16.87 -4.71 17.58
N PRO A 50 16.11 -5.18 16.58
CA PRO A 50 15.25 -4.32 15.78
C PRO A 50 13.95 -3.89 16.49
N ASP A 51 13.66 -4.41 17.70
CA ASP A 51 12.42 -4.18 18.41
C ASP A 51 12.01 -2.69 18.45
N PRO A 52 10.73 -2.35 18.18
CA PRO A 52 9.59 -3.23 17.95
C PRO A 52 9.46 -3.75 16.51
N CYS A 53 10.41 -3.42 15.62
CA CYS A 53 10.42 -3.95 14.27
C CYS A 53 10.89 -5.42 14.25
N LEU A 54 10.40 -6.17 13.27
CA LEU A 54 10.80 -7.54 12.99
C LEU A 54 12.22 -7.59 12.40
N ALA A 55 12.59 -6.59 11.62
CA ALA A 55 13.91 -6.45 11.00
C ALA A 55 14.20 -4.98 10.68
N VAL A 56 15.48 -4.64 10.61
CA VAL A 56 16.02 -3.36 10.14
C VAL A 56 17.18 -3.65 9.22
N ASP A 57 17.11 -3.21 7.96
CA ASP A 57 18.18 -3.30 6.98
C ASP A 57 18.50 -1.89 6.49
N LEU A 58 19.56 -1.30 7.04
CA LEU A 58 19.98 0.07 6.71
C LEU A 58 20.67 0.15 5.36
N ASP A 59 21.36 -0.91 4.94
CA ASP A 59 22.04 -0.96 3.64
C ASP A 59 21.02 -0.96 2.49
N ARG A 60 19.87 -1.61 2.72
CA ARG A 60 18.74 -1.62 1.79
C ARG A 60 17.67 -0.57 2.10
N GLY A 61 17.85 0.21 3.17
CA GLY A 61 17.06 1.38 3.51
C GLY A 61 15.62 1.12 3.99
N TYR A 62 15.34 -0.01 4.64
CA TYR A 62 13.99 -0.34 5.14
C TYR A 62 13.96 -0.96 6.54
N VAL A 63 12.77 -0.96 7.14
CA VAL A 63 12.42 -1.76 8.31
C VAL A 63 11.16 -2.60 8.04
N LEU A 64 11.04 -3.75 8.70
CA LEU A 64 9.81 -4.56 8.69
C LEU A 64 9.10 -4.41 10.04
N LEU A 65 7.84 -4.01 10.03
CA LEU A 65 7.05 -3.79 11.24
C LEU A 65 5.75 -4.58 11.18
N LYS A 66 5.43 -5.35 12.22
CA LYS A 66 4.10 -5.97 12.34
C LYS A 66 3.05 -4.88 12.53
N ASP A 67 2.07 -4.80 11.65
CA ASP A 67 0.95 -3.85 11.82
C ASP A 67 0.02 -4.33 12.94
N ARG A 68 -0.69 -3.39 13.56
CA ARG A 68 -1.75 -3.69 14.55
C ARG A 68 -3.04 -4.21 13.91
N GLN A 69 -3.23 -3.99 12.60
CA GLN A 69 -4.43 -4.37 11.87
C GLN A 69 -4.33 -5.82 11.38
N GLY A 70 -5.06 -6.71 12.02
CA GLY A 70 -5.14 -8.12 11.62
C GLY A 70 -3.89 -8.94 11.96
N PRO A 71 -4.04 -10.27 12.00
CA PRO A 71 -2.95 -11.17 12.39
C PRO A 71 -1.85 -11.27 11.33
N LEU A 72 -2.19 -11.12 10.04
CA LEU A 72 -1.29 -11.33 8.91
C LEU A 72 -1.19 -10.06 8.07
N HIS A 73 -0.53 -9.08 8.68
CA HIS A 73 -0.24 -7.78 8.07
C HIS A 73 1.09 -7.25 8.61
N VAL A 74 2.04 -7.08 7.70
CA VAL A 74 3.37 -6.51 7.95
C VAL A 74 3.55 -5.30 7.04
N LEU A 75 4.27 -4.30 7.52
CA LEU A 75 4.67 -3.14 6.75
C LEU A 75 6.15 -3.21 6.45
N LEU A 76 6.54 -3.01 5.19
CA LEU A 76 7.88 -2.55 4.85
C LEU A 76 7.86 -1.03 4.85
N ILE A 77 8.67 -0.40 5.68
CA ILE A 77 8.69 1.06 5.87
C ILE A 77 10.08 1.57 5.50
N ALA A 78 10.18 2.69 4.78
CA ALA A 78 11.48 3.32 4.53
C ALA A 78 12.18 3.66 5.86
N ALA A 79 13.48 3.39 5.94
CA ALA A 79 14.31 3.74 7.10
C ALA A 79 14.60 5.26 7.16
N ASP A 80 14.64 5.91 6.01
CA ASP A 80 14.75 7.37 5.86
C ASP A 80 13.39 8.05 5.84
N LYS A 81 13.39 9.37 6.10
CA LYS A 81 12.16 10.17 6.09
C LYS A 81 11.69 10.49 4.67
N ILE A 82 10.91 9.57 4.10
CA ILE A 82 10.28 9.69 2.78
C ILE A 82 8.77 9.67 3.00
N THR A 83 8.03 10.63 2.44
CA THR A 83 6.60 10.78 2.76
C THR A 83 5.73 9.67 2.18
N GLY A 84 5.99 9.24 0.94
CA GLY A 84 5.22 8.21 0.26
C GLY A 84 5.44 8.18 -1.25
N ILE A 85 4.51 7.55 -1.97
CA ILE A 85 4.63 7.24 -3.40
C ILE A 85 4.83 8.47 -4.30
N GLU A 86 4.44 9.65 -3.83
CA GLU A 86 4.60 10.91 -4.56
C GLU A 86 6.03 11.45 -4.61
N ASP A 87 6.96 10.85 -3.85
CA ASP A 87 8.35 11.31 -3.84
C ASP A 87 8.96 11.22 -5.25
N PRO A 88 9.54 12.32 -5.77
CA PRO A 88 10.07 12.34 -7.13
C PRO A 88 11.27 11.41 -7.33
N ALA A 89 11.97 10.97 -6.30
CA ALA A 89 13.12 10.08 -6.46
C ALA A 89 12.70 8.59 -6.67
N LEU A 90 11.48 8.21 -6.28
CA LEU A 90 10.95 6.84 -6.46
C LEU A 90 10.75 6.51 -7.94
N GLY A 91 11.09 5.28 -8.35
CA GLY A 91 10.93 4.85 -9.75
C GLY A 91 11.92 5.49 -10.73
N ARG A 92 12.96 6.20 -10.23
CA ARG A 92 14.01 6.83 -11.05
C ARG A 92 15.42 6.30 -10.75
N GLY A 93 15.51 5.21 -9.98
CA GLY A 93 16.78 4.64 -9.53
C GLY A 93 17.54 5.48 -8.49
N LEU A 94 16.88 6.49 -7.90
CA LEU A 94 17.47 7.38 -6.89
C LEU A 94 17.11 6.97 -5.45
N LEU A 95 16.14 6.06 -5.29
CA LEU A 95 15.71 5.50 -4.02
C LEU A 95 15.60 3.98 -4.12
N PRO A 96 15.63 3.25 -2.99
CA PRO A 96 15.41 1.81 -2.97
C PRO A 96 14.08 1.41 -3.61
N HIS A 97 14.03 0.24 -4.26
CA HIS A 97 12.84 -0.29 -4.92
C HIS A 97 11.85 -0.88 -3.92
N TYR A 98 11.24 -0.06 -3.06
CA TYR A 98 10.49 -0.51 -1.87
C TYR A 98 9.40 -1.55 -2.14
N VAL A 99 8.66 -1.45 -3.25
CA VAL A 99 7.64 -2.46 -3.61
C VAL A 99 8.29 -3.79 -4.00
N ALA A 100 9.39 -3.76 -4.77
CA ALA A 100 10.16 -4.97 -5.08
C ALA A 100 10.82 -5.59 -3.84
N GLN A 101 11.29 -4.76 -2.90
CA GLN A 101 11.82 -5.23 -1.62
C GLN A 101 10.72 -5.91 -0.81
N ALA A 102 9.54 -5.30 -0.71
CA ALA A 102 8.41 -5.87 0.02
C ALA A 102 7.99 -7.20 -0.61
N TRP A 103 7.99 -7.27 -1.95
CA TRP A 103 7.76 -8.51 -2.67
C TRP A 103 8.79 -9.57 -2.26
N ARG A 104 10.09 -9.30 -2.34
CA ARG A 104 11.13 -10.28 -1.97
C ARG A 104 11.07 -10.74 -0.51
N HIS A 105 10.56 -9.92 0.39
CA HIS A 105 10.41 -10.23 1.82
C HIS A 105 8.98 -10.69 2.21
N ARG A 106 8.15 -11.06 1.23
CA ARG A 106 6.76 -11.50 1.47
C ARG A 106 6.64 -12.72 2.39
N ASP A 107 7.67 -13.54 2.46
CA ASP A 107 7.80 -14.70 3.34
C ASP A 107 7.75 -14.32 4.83
N VAL A 108 8.05 -13.06 5.19
CA VAL A 108 7.90 -12.53 6.55
C VAL A 108 6.49 -12.74 7.11
N LEU A 109 5.47 -12.80 6.24
CA LEU A 109 4.08 -13.05 6.62
C LEU A 109 3.88 -14.44 7.25
N SER A 110 4.77 -15.37 6.94
CA SER A 110 4.76 -16.74 7.47
C SER A 110 5.51 -16.88 8.80
N SER A 111 6.16 -15.82 9.28
CA SER A 111 6.94 -15.84 10.51
C SER A 111 6.07 -16.25 11.71
N GLY A 112 6.48 -17.31 12.40
CA GLY A 112 5.76 -17.85 13.57
C GLY A 112 4.52 -18.70 13.25
N LEU A 113 4.19 -18.93 11.98
CA LEU A 113 3.09 -19.82 11.59
C LEU A 113 3.53 -21.29 11.50
N ALA A 114 2.63 -22.21 11.83
CA ALA A 114 2.89 -23.65 11.70
C ALA A 114 3.02 -24.12 10.24
N ARG A 115 2.39 -23.41 9.31
CA ARG A 115 2.49 -23.64 7.86
C ARG A 115 2.69 -22.30 7.17
N PRO A 116 3.58 -22.20 6.17
CA PRO A 116 3.79 -20.97 5.45
C PRO A 116 2.55 -20.58 4.63
N VAL A 117 2.36 -19.28 4.44
CA VAL A 117 1.38 -18.73 3.49
C VAL A 117 1.94 -18.88 2.08
N PRO A 118 1.29 -19.62 1.16
CA PRO A 118 1.74 -19.74 -0.22
C PRO A 118 1.78 -18.39 -0.95
N ASP A 119 2.82 -18.16 -1.75
CA ASP A 119 3.05 -16.91 -2.52
C ASP A 119 1.84 -16.47 -3.36
N GLN A 120 1.08 -17.42 -3.91
CA GLN A 120 -0.13 -17.13 -4.72
C GLN A 120 -1.22 -16.37 -3.95
N TYR A 121 -1.18 -16.40 -2.62
CA TYR A 121 -2.13 -15.68 -1.77
C TYR A 121 -1.57 -14.36 -1.26
N VAL A 122 -0.27 -14.09 -1.42
CA VAL A 122 0.35 -12.87 -0.89
C VAL A 122 0.30 -11.75 -1.92
N ALA A 123 0.05 -10.54 -1.44
CA ALA A 123 0.14 -9.31 -2.20
C ALA A 123 0.92 -8.25 -1.42
N VAL A 124 1.60 -7.38 -2.16
CA VAL A 124 2.21 -6.18 -1.62
C VAL A 124 1.56 -4.93 -2.22
N ALA A 125 1.23 -3.94 -1.40
CA ALA A 125 0.48 -2.77 -1.84
C ALA A 125 1.05 -1.46 -1.26
N ILE A 126 1.09 -0.42 -2.07
CA ILE A 126 1.40 0.95 -1.66
C ILE A 126 0.25 1.87 -2.07
N ASN A 127 -0.25 2.63 -1.10
CA ASN A 127 -1.37 3.53 -1.30
C ASN A 127 -0.92 4.89 -1.83
N SER A 128 -1.85 5.57 -2.50
CA SER A 128 -1.68 6.97 -2.89
C SER A 128 -1.51 7.88 -1.68
N ARG A 129 -1.22 9.17 -1.94
CA ARG A 129 -1.24 10.21 -0.89
C ARG A 129 -2.58 10.31 -0.18
N TYR A 130 -3.67 10.05 -0.90
CA TYR A 130 -5.04 10.23 -0.41
C TYR A 130 -5.59 8.96 0.24
N GLY A 131 -5.01 7.80 -0.07
CA GLY A 131 -5.40 6.49 0.44
C GLY A 131 -4.70 6.07 1.74
N ARG A 132 -3.95 6.97 2.39
CA ARG A 132 -3.17 6.66 3.60
C ARG A 132 -3.37 7.68 4.71
N SER A 133 -3.12 7.25 5.94
CA SER A 133 -3.14 8.11 7.13
C SER A 133 -1.74 8.46 7.66
N GLN A 134 -0.70 7.79 7.18
CA GLN A 134 0.68 7.98 7.63
C GLN A 134 1.53 8.65 6.53
N ASN A 135 2.30 9.67 6.90
CA ASN A 135 3.20 10.44 6.04
C ASN A 135 4.64 9.91 6.09
N GLN A 136 4.76 8.59 6.11
CA GLN A 136 6.01 7.85 6.03
C GLN A 136 5.81 6.75 5.00
N LEU A 137 6.71 6.57 4.04
CA LEU A 137 6.59 5.58 2.99
C LEU A 137 6.49 4.18 3.59
N HIS A 138 5.39 3.49 3.29
CA HIS A 138 5.13 2.11 3.73
C HIS A 138 4.46 1.30 2.62
N VAL A 139 4.83 0.03 2.55
CA VAL A 139 4.26 -0.98 1.66
C VAL A 139 3.63 -2.07 2.53
N HIS A 140 2.36 -2.36 2.30
CA HIS A 140 1.58 -3.36 3.00
C HIS A 140 1.91 -4.75 2.45
N ILE A 141 2.31 -5.68 3.30
CA ILE A 141 2.48 -7.10 2.98
C ILE A 141 1.36 -7.87 3.69
N ALA A 142 0.45 -8.45 2.92
CA ALA A 142 -0.72 -9.18 3.43
C ALA A 142 -1.28 -10.14 2.36
N CYS A 143 -2.32 -10.90 2.70
CA CYS A 143 -2.96 -11.76 1.71
C CYS A 143 -3.92 -11.02 0.77
N LEU A 144 -4.20 -11.58 -0.39
CA LEU A 144 -5.25 -11.15 -1.31
C LEU A 144 -6.64 -11.53 -0.80
N ARG A 145 -7.61 -10.68 -1.12
CA ARG A 145 -9.03 -11.03 -1.03
C ARG A 145 -9.40 -12.08 -2.07
N ALA A 146 -10.38 -12.92 -1.74
CA ALA A 146 -10.83 -14.03 -2.59
C ALA A 146 -11.34 -13.54 -3.96
N GLU A 147 -12.15 -12.48 -3.98
CA GLU A 147 -12.66 -11.89 -5.21
C GLU A 147 -11.54 -11.31 -6.11
N VAL A 148 -10.46 -10.80 -5.52
CA VAL A 148 -9.31 -10.27 -6.26
C VAL A 148 -8.50 -11.42 -6.85
N PHE A 149 -8.25 -12.47 -6.07
CA PHE A 149 -7.60 -13.68 -6.55
C PHE A 149 -8.36 -14.30 -7.74
N ALA A 150 -9.69 -14.36 -7.68
CA ALA A 150 -10.49 -14.83 -8.80
C ALA A 150 -10.34 -13.91 -10.04
N ALA A 151 -10.38 -12.59 -9.84
CA ALA A 151 -10.30 -11.63 -10.94
C ALA A 151 -8.95 -11.65 -11.67
N ILE A 152 -7.82 -11.70 -10.96
CA ILE A 152 -6.49 -11.67 -11.60
C ILE A 152 -6.16 -12.95 -12.37
N ASN A 153 -6.85 -14.05 -12.05
CA ASN A 153 -6.65 -15.36 -12.67
C ASN A 153 -7.72 -15.68 -13.73
N GLN A 154 -8.69 -14.80 -13.97
CA GLN A 154 -9.74 -15.01 -14.96
C GLN A 154 -9.24 -14.66 -16.37
N PRO A 155 -9.11 -15.61 -17.32
CA PRO A 155 -8.53 -15.35 -18.64
C PRO A 155 -9.29 -14.26 -19.44
N ARG A 156 -10.60 -14.16 -19.22
CA ARG A 156 -11.46 -13.16 -19.88
C ARG A 156 -11.12 -11.72 -19.50
N ASN A 157 -10.34 -11.50 -18.44
CA ASN A 157 -9.91 -10.15 -18.03
C ASN A 157 -8.74 -9.62 -18.87
N GLY A 158 -8.17 -10.42 -19.78
CA GLY A 158 -7.30 -9.93 -20.86
C GLY A 158 -6.01 -9.24 -20.40
N LEU A 159 -5.51 -9.61 -19.22
CA LEU A 159 -4.25 -9.08 -18.67
C LEU A 159 -3.06 -9.58 -19.50
N ASP A 160 -2.24 -8.64 -19.95
CA ASP A 160 -1.00 -8.87 -20.69
C ASP A 160 0.08 -7.91 -20.20
N GLU A 161 1.22 -7.82 -20.91
CA GLU A 161 2.34 -6.97 -20.50
C GLU A 161 2.05 -5.46 -20.59
N GLN A 162 0.91 -5.05 -21.17
CA GLN A 162 0.49 -3.66 -21.30
C GLN A 162 -0.47 -3.27 -20.18
N TRP A 163 -0.44 -2.01 -19.76
CA TRP A 163 -1.44 -1.49 -18.82
C TRP A 163 -2.81 -1.44 -19.49
N ARG A 164 -3.78 -2.20 -18.94
CA ARG A 164 -5.17 -2.24 -19.43
C ARG A 164 -6.15 -2.09 -18.29
N VAL A 165 -7.22 -1.35 -18.52
CA VAL A 165 -8.35 -1.30 -17.59
C VAL A 165 -8.99 -2.69 -17.50
N LEU A 166 -9.17 -3.20 -16.28
CA LEU A 166 -9.87 -4.45 -16.06
C LEU A 166 -11.35 -4.29 -16.47
N PRO A 167 -11.98 -5.31 -17.08
CA PRO A 167 -13.40 -5.25 -17.45
C PRO A 167 -14.34 -5.37 -16.24
N VAL A 168 -13.79 -5.57 -15.03
CA VAL A 168 -14.50 -5.64 -13.76
C VAL A 168 -13.92 -4.61 -12.80
N GLN A 169 -14.78 -4.01 -11.99
CA GLN A 169 -14.34 -3.21 -10.85
C GLN A 169 -13.94 -4.13 -9.71
N LEU A 170 -12.91 -3.74 -8.96
CA LEU A 170 -12.50 -4.38 -7.71
C LEU A 170 -12.84 -3.44 -6.58
N MET A 171 -13.56 -3.92 -5.57
CA MET A 171 -14.05 -3.09 -4.45
C MET A 171 -14.84 -1.84 -4.88
N GLY A 172 -15.53 -1.92 -6.03
CA GLY A 172 -16.30 -0.80 -6.59
C GLY A 172 -15.46 0.24 -7.34
N HIS A 173 -14.17 -0.03 -7.54
CA HIS A 173 -13.21 0.89 -8.11
C HIS A 173 -12.62 0.36 -9.42
N THR A 174 -12.28 1.28 -10.32
CA THR A 174 -11.62 0.97 -11.58
C THR A 174 -10.13 0.71 -11.37
N TYR A 175 -9.67 -0.47 -11.80
CA TYR A 175 -8.26 -0.84 -11.77
C TYR A 175 -7.72 -1.01 -13.19
N SER A 176 -6.48 -0.58 -13.41
CA SER A 176 -5.66 -1.00 -14.54
C SER A 176 -4.69 -2.08 -14.10
N GLY A 177 -4.46 -3.07 -14.94
CA GLY A 177 -3.54 -4.17 -14.67
C GLY A 177 -2.58 -4.43 -15.81
N ARG A 178 -1.42 -4.98 -15.47
CA ARG A 178 -0.46 -5.56 -16.41
C ARG A 178 0.23 -6.77 -15.78
N THR A 179 0.79 -7.66 -16.58
CA THR A 179 1.56 -8.81 -16.13
C THR A 179 3.06 -8.60 -16.29
N LEU A 180 3.81 -9.34 -15.48
CA LEU A 180 5.24 -9.56 -15.54
C LEU A 180 5.48 -11.07 -15.48
N SER A 181 6.47 -11.56 -16.22
CA SER A 181 7.05 -12.87 -15.93
C SER A 181 7.68 -12.89 -14.53
N ALA A 182 7.81 -14.08 -13.95
CA ALA A 182 8.50 -14.24 -12.65
C ALA A 182 9.92 -13.64 -12.68
N ALA A 183 10.65 -13.80 -13.78
CA ALA A 183 12.00 -13.24 -13.93
C ALA A 183 12.00 -11.70 -13.95
N GLN A 184 11.04 -11.07 -14.64
CA GLN A 184 10.90 -9.60 -14.64
C GLN A 184 10.54 -9.08 -13.25
N ALA A 185 9.67 -9.79 -12.52
CA ALA A 185 9.23 -9.39 -11.19
C ALA A 185 10.37 -9.32 -10.16
N GLU A 186 11.47 -10.06 -10.36
CA GLU A 186 12.63 -10.01 -9.47
C GLU A 186 13.58 -8.83 -9.75
N GLY A 187 13.65 -8.37 -11.00
CA GLY A 187 14.63 -7.36 -11.44
C GLY A 187 14.09 -5.94 -11.64
N VAL A 188 12.81 -5.80 -11.97
CA VAL A 188 12.21 -4.50 -12.29
C VAL A 188 11.75 -3.78 -11.03
N ASP A 189 11.83 -2.44 -11.01
CA ASP A 189 11.13 -1.61 -10.01
C ASP A 189 9.66 -1.40 -10.43
N PRO A 190 8.67 -1.95 -9.70
CA PRO A 190 7.26 -1.73 -10.01
C PRO A 190 6.84 -0.26 -9.98
N LEU A 191 7.50 0.59 -9.19
CA LEU A 191 7.20 2.02 -9.15
C LEU A 191 7.74 2.76 -10.37
N ALA A 192 8.80 2.28 -11.02
CA ALA A 192 9.25 2.81 -12.31
C ALA A 192 8.20 2.54 -13.40
N LEU A 193 7.69 1.30 -13.46
CA LEU A 193 6.63 0.93 -14.42
C LEU A 193 5.33 1.72 -14.20
N LEU A 194 4.97 2.00 -12.95
CA LEU A 194 3.83 2.84 -12.63
C LEU A 194 4.09 4.30 -13.02
N ARG A 195 5.30 4.80 -12.77
CA ARG A 195 5.69 6.18 -13.11
C ARG A 195 5.58 6.44 -14.60
N ASP A 196 6.14 5.56 -15.43
CA ASP A 196 6.04 5.67 -16.89
C ASP A 196 4.57 5.74 -17.35
N TYR A 197 3.72 4.90 -16.76
CA TYR A 197 2.27 4.91 -17.03
C TYR A 197 1.60 6.21 -16.64
N VAL A 198 1.84 6.70 -15.43
CA VAL A 198 1.27 7.95 -14.90
C VAL A 198 1.74 9.16 -15.72
N GLU A 199 3.03 9.22 -16.05
CA GLU A 199 3.61 10.32 -16.83
C GLU A 199 3.09 10.32 -18.27
N SER A 200 2.92 9.15 -18.89
CA SER A 200 2.32 9.04 -20.24
C SER A 200 0.89 9.58 -20.33
N ARG A 201 0.18 9.64 -19.19
CA ARG A 201 -1.18 10.16 -19.07
C ARG A 201 -1.23 11.64 -18.67
N GLY A 202 -0.08 12.26 -18.37
CA GLY A 202 -0.02 13.62 -17.82
C GLY A 202 -0.55 13.72 -16.40
N ASP A 203 -0.60 12.60 -15.67
CA ASP A 203 -1.11 12.53 -14.31
C ASP A 203 0.01 12.69 -13.26
N ALA A 204 -0.36 12.65 -11.96
CA ALA A 204 0.58 12.74 -10.85
C ALA A 204 0.62 11.45 -10.01
N MET A 205 1.82 10.99 -9.66
CA MET A 205 2.04 9.79 -8.83
C MET A 205 1.30 9.84 -7.49
N SER A 206 1.08 11.03 -6.93
CA SER A 206 0.35 11.23 -5.67
C SER A 206 -1.10 10.75 -5.72
N GLN A 207 -1.69 10.59 -6.91
CA GLN A 207 -3.07 10.14 -7.11
C GLN A 207 -3.18 8.63 -7.31
N TYR A 208 -2.06 7.91 -7.45
CA TYR A 208 -2.06 6.50 -7.80
C TYR A 208 -1.58 5.65 -6.64
N GLY A 209 -2.15 4.45 -6.52
CA GLY A 209 -1.60 3.37 -5.71
C GLY A 209 -1.22 2.19 -6.60
N LEU A 210 -0.37 1.31 -6.08
CA LEU A 210 0.05 0.08 -6.77
C LEU A 210 -0.07 -1.14 -5.85
N LEU A 211 -0.52 -2.26 -6.40
CA LEU A 211 -0.42 -3.58 -5.80
C LEU A 211 0.29 -4.55 -6.75
N MET A 212 1.06 -5.46 -6.18
CA MET A 212 1.76 -6.55 -6.85
C MET A 212 1.37 -7.88 -6.21
N ALA A 213 1.04 -8.88 -7.01
CA ALA A 213 0.66 -10.22 -6.54
C ALA A 213 0.99 -11.32 -7.54
N SER A 214 1.11 -12.56 -7.07
CA SER A 214 1.28 -13.73 -7.94
C SER A 214 -0.04 -14.20 -8.54
N ARG A 215 0.03 -14.77 -9.74
CA ARG A 215 -1.04 -15.49 -10.42
C ARG A 215 -0.82 -17.00 -10.37
N VAL A 216 -1.87 -17.77 -10.62
CA VAL A 216 -1.82 -19.25 -10.60
C VAL A 216 -0.94 -19.84 -11.70
N ASP A 217 -0.71 -19.09 -12.78
CA ASP A 217 0.17 -19.45 -13.89
C ASP A 217 1.66 -19.15 -13.61
N GLY A 218 1.97 -18.66 -12.41
CA GLY A 218 3.34 -18.30 -11.99
C GLY A 218 3.81 -16.92 -12.48
N SER A 219 3.00 -16.22 -13.28
CA SER A 219 3.25 -14.81 -13.59
C SER A 219 2.90 -13.91 -12.41
N VAL A 220 3.37 -12.67 -12.46
CA VAL A 220 3.04 -11.63 -11.48
C VAL A 220 2.13 -10.59 -12.14
N VAL A 221 1.14 -10.11 -11.42
CA VAL A 221 0.29 -8.99 -11.84
C VAL A 221 0.64 -7.75 -11.05
N LEU A 222 0.67 -6.61 -11.74
CA LEU A 222 0.60 -5.28 -11.15
C LEU A 222 -0.81 -4.74 -11.37
N LEU A 223 -1.42 -4.22 -10.31
CA LEU A 223 -2.71 -3.53 -10.34
C LEU A 223 -2.53 -2.11 -9.83
N THR A 224 -3.08 -1.13 -10.55
CA THR A 224 -3.06 0.27 -10.14
C THR A 224 -4.44 0.89 -10.23
N THR A 225 -4.71 1.80 -9.31
CA THR A 225 -5.94 2.59 -9.26
C THR A 225 -5.59 4.06 -9.04
N GLN A 226 -6.39 4.95 -9.61
CA GLN A 226 -6.28 6.39 -9.46
C GLN A 226 -7.36 6.91 -8.48
N VAL A 227 -7.08 8.01 -7.80
CA VAL A 227 -8.10 8.78 -7.08
C VAL A 227 -9.26 9.14 -8.03
N SER A 228 -10.49 8.88 -7.60
CA SER A 228 -11.69 9.21 -8.36
C SER A 228 -12.81 9.66 -7.44
N LEU A 229 -13.34 10.87 -7.67
CA LEU A 229 -14.46 11.40 -6.90
C LEU A 229 -15.77 10.68 -7.21
N THR A 230 -15.95 10.22 -8.45
CA THR A 230 -17.19 9.53 -8.87
C THR A 230 -17.30 8.14 -8.26
N GLU A 231 -16.16 7.49 -8.02
CA GLU A 231 -16.07 6.17 -7.39
C GLU A 231 -15.83 6.25 -5.87
N LEU A 232 -15.66 7.46 -5.31
CA LEU A 232 -15.19 7.67 -3.93
C LEU A 232 -13.87 6.95 -3.62
N ASN A 233 -13.03 6.83 -4.65
CA ASN A 233 -11.79 6.08 -4.63
C ASN A 233 -10.63 6.98 -4.21
N LEU A 234 -9.89 6.55 -3.19
CA LEU A 234 -8.74 7.27 -2.66
C LEU A 234 -7.40 6.81 -3.25
N GLY A 235 -7.40 5.94 -4.27
CA GLY A 235 -6.18 5.35 -4.82
C GLY A 235 -5.51 4.39 -3.83
N SER A 236 -6.28 3.53 -3.16
CA SER A 236 -5.84 2.70 -2.03
C SER A 236 -5.92 1.19 -2.34
N PRO A 237 -4.98 0.63 -3.11
CA PRO A 237 -4.99 -0.79 -3.46
C PRO A 237 -4.77 -1.73 -2.27
N ALA A 238 -4.39 -1.25 -1.09
CA ALA A 238 -4.45 -2.05 0.14
C ALA A 238 -5.88 -2.56 0.45
N GLU A 239 -6.93 -1.94 -0.12
CA GLU A 239 -8.31 -2.45 -0.01
C GLU A 239 -8.51 -3.84 -0.65
N LEU A 240 -7.61 -4.22 -1.57
CA LEU A 240 -7.61 -5.51 -2.24
C LEU A 240 -7.02 -6.63 -1.36
N GLN A 241 -6.50 -6.28 -0.18
CA GLN A 241 -5.88 -7.20 0.77
C GLN A 241 -6.86 -7.66 1.86
N ASP A 242 -6.62 -8.85 2.39
CA ASP A 242 -7.28 -9.43 3.55
C ASP A 242 -6.23 -9.78 4.62
N TYR A 243 -6.23 -9.01 5.71
CA TYR A 243 -5.28 -9.16 6.82
C TYR A 243 -5.52 -10.39 7.70
N HIS A 244 -6.62 -11.12 7.46
CA HIS A 244 -6.90 -12.40 8.10
C HIS A 244 -6.55 -13.60 7.22
N CYS A 245 -6.15 -13.37 5.96
CA CYS A 245 -5.83 -14.42 5.00
C CYS A 245 -6.93 -15.50 4.86
N GLY A 246 -8.20 -15.08 4.84
CA GLY A 246 -9.35 -15.97 4.79
C GLY A 246 -9.43 -16.82 3.53
N LEU A 247 -8.75 -16.44 2.44
CA LEU A 247 -8.62 -17.27 1.23
C LEU A 247 -7.73 -18.50 1.46
N TRP A 248 -6.63 -18.33 2.20
CA TRP A 248 -5.66 -19.41 2.49
C TRP A 248 -6.13 -20.33 3.62
N LEU A 249 -6.87 -19.80 4.60
CA LEU A 249 -7.35 -20.56 5.76
C LEU A 249 -8.57 -21.45 5.47
N ARG A 250 -9.09 -21.42 4.24
CA ARG A 250 -10.25 -22.22 3.80
C ARG A 250 -9.88 -23.62 3.34
#